data_AF-A0A2N7GFV7-F1
#
_entry.id   AF-A0A2N7GFV7-F1
#
_cell.length_a   1.000
_cell.length_b   1.000
_cell.length_c   1.000
_cell.angle_alpha   90.00
_cell.angle_beta   90.00
_cell.angle_gamma   90.00
#
_symmetry.space_group_name_H-M   'P 1'
#
loop_
_entity.id
_entity.type
_entity.pdbx_description
1 polymer ?
#
loop_
_entity_poly.entity_id
_entity_poly.type
_entity_poly.pdbx_seq_one_letter_code
_entity_poly.pdbx_strand_id
1 'polypeptide(L)'
;MFKPQIIIGLLATFASLHSYAEYPDLALTTFSADGSQVSETDNAVKLAIDHNRFIPLRYNDEFKKHGASLFKEVEELSDFELKAYLNSSLVRGIQNIAGEFTCAAYRHLSNEPTASSCRGPAATASTVKLEGKPFRNGQYVTNRLTTMIDNHSKPARSYDFFLPSAQEKSLRSFWGAVHELGSFSTEKFDAESIVLTVYIDAYEVDDEGERGDMIAERQAVLVILPSLSDLSQKKSENAARSFAIRNASVLVPFYDE
;
A
#
# COMPACT_ATOMS: atom_id res chain seq x y z
N MET A 1 -21.28 -14.99 68.65
CA MET A 1 -21.85 -14.63 67.33
C MET A 1 -20.90 -13.64 66.71
N PHE A 2 -20.16 -14.01 65.66
CA PHE A 2 -19.53 -13.18 64.61
C PHE A 2 -18.50 -14.06 63.89
N LYS A 3 -18.82 -14.47 62.65
CA LYS A 3 -17.92 -15.18 61.73
C LYS A 3 -17.19 -14.14 60.88
N PRO A 4 -15.87 -14.25 60.62
CA PRO A 4 -15.25 -13.47 59.56
C PRO A 4 -15.49 -14.18 58.23
N GLN A 5 -16.14 -13.50 57.29
CA GLN A 5 -16.21 -13.93 55.89
C GLN A 5 -14.93 -13.48 55.18
N ILE A 6 -14.17 -14.45 54.67
CA ILE A 6 -13.06 -14.21 53.75
C ILE A 6 -13.68 -13.91 52.39
N ILE A 7 -13.58 -12.66 51.93
CA ILE A 7 -13.92 -12.28 50.56
C ILE A 7 -12.70 -12.61 49.70
N ILE A 8 -12.77 -13.69 48.94
CA ILE A 8 -11.82 -13.98 47.86
C ILE A 8 -12.21 -13.09 46.69
N GLY A 9 -11.53 -11.96 46.56
CA GLY A 9 -11.62 -11.10 45.38
C GLY A 9 -10.95 -11.77 44.20
N LEU A 10 -11.75 -12.27 43.26
CA LEU A 10 -11.30 -12.78 41.98
C LEU A 10 -10.79 -11.59 41.16
N LEU A 11 -9.46 -11.41 41.05
CA LEU A 11 -8.87 -10.51 40.07
C LEU A 11 -9.11 -11.11 38.68
N ALA A 12 -10.10 -10.58 37.96
CA ALA A 12 -10.21 -10.77 36.52
C ALA A 12 -9.07 -9.97 35.86
N THR A 13 -7.96 -10.64 35.57
CA THR A 13 -6.96 -10.14 34.63
C THR A 13 -7.64 -10.03 33.26
N PHE A 14 -8.03 -8.82 32.89
CA PHE A 14 -8.30 -8.47 31.50
C PHE A 14 -6.98 -8.65 30.74
N ALA A 15 -6.75 -9.85 30.22
CA ALA A 15 -5.81 -10.03 29.13
C ALA A 15 -6.42 -9.25 27.95
N SER A 16 -5.93 -8.03 27.75
CA SER A 16 -6.11 -7.31 26.49
C SER A 16 -5.65 -8.24 25.39
N LEU A 17 -6.63 -8.85 24.69
CA LEU A 17 -6.46 -9.48 23.39
C LEU A 17 -5.92 -8.38 22.48
N HIS A 18 -4.60 -8.24 22.46
CA HIS A 18 -3.95 -7.49 21.41
C HIS A 18 -4.20 -8.33 20.17
N SER A 19 -5.22 -7.97 19.39
CA SER A 19 -5.18 -8.24 17.96
C SER A 19 -3.79 -7.80 17.51
N TYR A 20 -2.95 -8.75 17.15
CA TYR A 20 -1.57 -8.46 16.79
C TYR A 20 -1.63 -7.86 15.39
N ALA A 21 -1.89 -6.55 15.32
CA ALA A 21 -1.90 -5.79 14.08
C ALA A 21 -0.63 -6.14 13.28
N GLU A 22 -0.81 -6.57 12.05
CA GLU A 22 0.29 -7.02 11.21
C GLU A 22 1.17 -5.81 10.86
N TYR A 23 0.55 -4.68 10.54
CA TYR A 23 1.20 -3.40 10.31
C TYR A 23 0.68 -2.31 11.25
N PRO A 24 1.38 -1.18 11.39
CA PRO A 24 0.86 -0.07 12.20
C PRO A 24 -0.48 0.44 11.65
N ASP A 25 -1.36 0.86 12.55
CA ASP A 25 -2.65 1.48 12.23
C ASP A 25 -2.42 2.83 11.53
N LEU A 26 -2.90 2.97 10.29
CA LEU A 26 -2.79 4.19 9.48
C LEU A 26 -3.35 5.41 10.23
N ALA A 27 -4.48 5.27 10.90
CA ALA A 27 -5.16 6.34 11.62
C ALA A 27 -4.29 6.93 12.74
N LEU A 28 -3.38 6.13 13.29
CA LEU A 28 -2.49 6.49 14.39
C LEU A 28 -1.06 6.84 13.94
N THR A 29 -0.79 6.83 12.63
CA THR A 29 0.52 7.24 12.11
C THR A 29 0.71 8.74 12.13
N THR A 30 1.96 9.18 12.27
CA THR A 30 2.31 10.61 12.21
C THR A 30 2.18 11.14 10.78
N PHE A 31 1.32 12.15 10.61
CA PHE A 31 1.02 12.79 9.34
C PHE A 31 1.88 14.04 9.10
N SER A 32 1.99 14.89 10.13
CA SER A 32 2.63 16.22 10.06
C SER A 32 3.89 16.30 10.91
N ALA A 33 4.70 17.33 10.64
CA ALA A 33 5.97 17.57 11.33
C ALA A 33 5.81 17.86 12.84
N ASP A 34 4.63 18.30 13.27
CA ASP A 34 4.29 18.54 14.67
C ASP A 34 3.91 17.26 15.45
N GLY A 35 3.86 16.11 14.77
CA GLY A 35 3.55 14.81 15.39
C GLY A 35 2.09 14.42 15.34
N SER A 36 1.20 15.26 14.79
CA SER A 36 -0.24 14.96 14.75
C SER A 36 -0.54 13.70 13.94
N GLN A 37 -1.52 12.93 14.40
CA GLN A 37 -1.92 11.69 13.74
C GLN A 37 -2.84 11.96 12.55
N VAL A 38 -2.95 10.99 11.63
CA VAL A 38 -3.86 11.09 10.47
C VAL A 38 -5.32 11.26 10.92
N SER A 39 -5.73 10.58 11.99
CA SER A 39 -7.12 10.66 12.50
C SER A 39 -7.44 11.96 13.24
N GLU A 40 -6.41 12.65 13.76
CA GLU A 40 -6.54 13.88 14.55
C GLU A 40 -6.61 15.15 13.70
N THR A 41 -6.40 15.03 12.38
CA THR A 41 -6.31 16.16 11.46
C THR A 41 -7.36 16.06 10.36
N ASP A 42 -7.94 17.20 9.96
CA ASP A 42 -8.84 17.28 8.80
C ASP A 42 -8.02 17.29 7.49
N ASN A 43 -7.41 16.15 7.17
CA ASN A 43 -6.62 15.96 5.97
C ASN A 43 -7.41 15.25 4.85
N ALA A 44 -6.95 15.43 3.61
CA ALA A 44 -7.57 14.88 2.41
C ALA A 44 -7.74 13.35 2.42
N VAL A 45 -6.89 12.62 3.16
CA VAL A 45 -6.93 11.16 3.27
C VAL A 45 -8.04 10.73 4.23
N LYS A 46 -8.08 11.31 5.43
CA LYS A 46 -9.15 11.08 6.40
C LYS A 46 -10.51 11.38 5.77
N LEU A 47 -10.66 12.55 5.15
CA LEU A 47 -11.90 12.93 4.47
C LEU A 47 -12.27 11.95 3.35
N ALA A 48 -11.30 11.51 2.54
CA ALA A 48 -11.56 10.52 1.50
C ALA A 48 -12.03 9.17 2.06
N ILE A 49 -11.46 8.72 3.18
CA ILE A 49 -11.85 7.48 3.86
C ILE A 49 -13.26 7.61 4.45
N ASP A 50 -13.53 8.69 5.19
CA ASP A 50 -14.83 8.97 5.81
C ASP A 50 -15.96 9.04 4.76
N HIS A 51 -15.65 9.54 3.57
CA HIS A 51 -16.59 9.62 2.43
C HIS A 51 -16.54 8.40 1.48
N ASN A 52 -15.87 7.31 1.87
CA ASN A 52 -15.75 6.08 1.08
C ASN A 52 -15.28 6.29 -0.38
N ARG A 53 -14.34 7.22 -0.60
CA ARG A 53 -13.81 7.55 -1.94
C ARG A 53 -12.78 6.54 -2.44
N PHE A 54 -13.23 5.32 -2.65
CA PHE A 54 -12.41 4.20 -3.11
C PHE A 54 -12.83 3.71 -4.49
N ILE A 55 -11.97 3.90 -5.48
CA ILE A 55 -12.21 3.41 -6.85
C ILE A 55 -11.45 2.10 -7.09
N PRO A 56 -11.94 1.19 -7.94
CA PRO A 56 -11.20 -0.03 -8.27
C PRO A 56 -9.82 0.28 -8.87
N LEU A 57 -8.78 -0.48 -8.51
CA LEU A 57 -7.47 -0.38 -9.15
C LEU A 57 -7.49 -1.00 -10.55
N ARG A 58 -8.13 -0.32 -11.51
CA ARG A 58 -8.31 -0.75 -12.91
C ARG A 58 -8.31 0.46 -13.81
N TYR A 59 -7.73 0.36 -15.00
CA TYR A 59 -7.79 1.42 -15.99
C TYR A 59 -9.15 1.41 -16.69
N ASN A 60 -10.11 2.13 -16.09
CA ASN A 60 -11.48 2.31 -16.57
C ASN A 60 -11.85 3.80 -16.55
N ASP A 61 -13.07 4.15 -16.93
CA ASP A 61 -13.50 5.55 -16.99
C ASP A 61 -13.61 6.21 -15.62
N GLU A 62 -13.86 5.43 -14.56
CA GLU A 62 -13.85 5.91 -13.17
C GLU A 62 -12.44 6.35 -12.75
N PHE A 63 -11.40 5.56 -13.04
CA PHE A 63 -10.01 5.93 -12.80
C PHE A 63 -9.61 7.19 -13.56
N LYS A 64 -9.98 7.29 -14.85
CA LYS A 64 -9.70 8.48 -15.65
C LYS A 64 -10.40 9.73 -15.09
N LYS A 65 -11.67 9.59 -14.69
CA LYS A 65 -12.46 10.70 -14.12
C LYS A 65 -11.83 11.26 -12.85
N HIS A 66 -11.19 10.42 -12.04
CA HIS A 66 -10.54 10.82 -10.80
C HIS A 66 -9.05 11.15 -10.96
N GLY A 67 -8.51 11.12 -12.19
CA GLY A 67 -7.09 11.32 -12.44
C GLY A 67 -6.56 12.67 -11.95
N ALA A 68 -7.32 13.76 -12.11
CA ALA A 68 -6.96 15.08 -11.61
C ALA A 68 -6.83 15.11 -10.08
N SER A 69 -7.71 14.41 -9.35
CA SER A 69 -7.62 14.29 -7.89
C SER A 69 -6.49 13.35 -7.44
N LEU A 70 -6.09 12.39 -8.27
CA LEU A 70 -5.00 11.46 -7.94
C LEU A 70 -3.61 12.03 -8.23
N PHE A 71 -3.50 12.91 -9.22
CA PHE A 71 -2.24 13.45 -9.72
C PHE A 71 -2.35 14.96 -9.94
N LYS A 72 -2.64 15.69 -8.86
CA LYS A 72 -2.93 17.13 -8.90
C LYS A 72 -1.79 17.93 -9.50
N GLU A 73 -0.55 17.62 -9.13
CA GLU A 73 0.64 18.29 -9.66
C GLU A 73 0.84 18.06 -11.17
N VAL A 74 0.42 16.90 -11.69
CA VAL A 74 0.46 16.62 -13.14
C VAL A 74 -0.66 17.35 -13.87
N GLU A 75 -1.84 17.47 -13.24
CA GLU A 75 -2.95 18.27 -13.77
C GLU A 75 -2.59 19.74 -13.90
N GLU A 76 -1.84 20.29 -12.95
CA GLU A 76 -1.36 21.67 -12.96
C GLU A 76 -0.39 21.98 -14.12
N LEU A 77 0.24 20.97 -14.71
CA LEU A 77 1.08 21.14 -15.91
C LEU A 77 0.22 21.39 -17.16
N SER A 78 -0.73 20.50 -17.43
CA SER A 78 -1.78 20.66 -18.44
C SER A 78 -2.73 19.46 -18.51
N ASP A 79 -3.92 19.66 -19.07
CA ASP A 79 -4.84 18.59 -19.49
C ASP A 79 -4.19 17.54 -20.40
N PHE A 80 -3.24 17.96 -21.25
CA PHE A 80 -2.54 17.06 -22.15
C PHE A 80 -1.61 16.13 -21.37
N GLU A 81 -0.81 16.70 -20.45
CA GLU A 81 0.10 15.92 -19.60
C GLU A 81 -0.66 14.95 -18.69
N LEU A 82 -1.77 15.38 -18.10
CA LEU A 82 -2.61 14.50 -17.31
C LEU A 82 -3.14 13.32 -18.14
N LYS A 83 -3.63 13.56 -19.37
CA LYS A 83 -4.11 12.49 -20.26
C LYS A 83 -2.99 11.55 -20.72
N ALA A 84 -1.79 12.09 -20.96
CA ALA A 84 -0.60 11.32 -21.29
C ALA A 84 -0.17 10.40 -20.13
N TYR A 85 -0.15 10.98 -18.93
CA TYR A 85 0.22 10.32 -17.68
C TYR A 85 -0.78 9.21 -17.31
N LEU A 86 -2.08 9.45 -17.51
CA LEU A 86 -3.15 8.49 -17.23
C LEU A 86 -3.31 7.47 -18.37
N ASN A 87 -2.50 6.41 -18.34
CA ASN A 87 -2.62 5.30 -19.29
C ASN A 87 -2.69 3.94 -18.58
N SER A 88 -2.93 2.87 -19.36
CA SER A 88 -3.06 1.53 -18.80
C SER A 88 -1.78 0.98 -18.18
N SER A 89 -0.61 1.46 -18.63
CA SER A 89 0.69 1.02 -18.08
C SER A 89 0.89 1.58 -16.67
N LEU A 90 0.47 2.82 -16.40
CA LEU A 90 0.46 3.41 -15.05
C LEU A 90 -0.27 2.49 -14.07
N VAL A 91 -1.52 2.13 -14.37
CA VAL A 91 -2.33 1.25 -13.50
C VAL A 91 -1.70 -0.13 -13.37
N ARG A 92 -1.16 -0.69 -14.46
CA ARG A 92 -0.47 -1.99 -14.43
C ARG A 92 0.78 -1.96 -13.53
N GLY A 93 1.53 -0.87 -13.53
CA GLY A 93 2.67 -0.68 -12.64
C GLY A 93 2.29 -0.66 -11.17
N ILE A 94 1.23 0.07 -10.81
CA ILE A 94 0.66 0.06 -9.46
C ILE A 94 0.21 -1.35 -9.06
N GLN A 95 -0.48 -2.05 -9.96
CA GLN A 95 -0.89 -3.46 -9.75
C GLN A 95 0.31 -4.40 -9.58
N ASN A 96 1.42 -4.14 -10.30
CA ASN A 96 2.63 -4.95 -10.17
C ASN A 96 3.26 -4.80 -8.79
N ILE A 97 3.43 -3.57 -8.28
CA ILE A 97 3.92 -3.33 -6.91
C ILE A 97 3.03 -4.00 -5.87
N ALA A 98 1.71 -3.77 -5.95
CA ALA A 98 0.76 -4.39 -5.03
C ALA A 98 0.83 -5.93 -5.08
N GLY A 99 1.03 -6.48 -6.27
CA GLY A 99 1.20 -7.91 -6.49
C GLY A 99 2.49 -8.46 -5.89
N GLU A 100 3.63 -7.78 -6.06
CA GLU A 100 4.92 -8.17 -5.48
C GLU A 100 4.87 -8.16 -3.95
N PHE A 101 4.28 -7.11 -3.35
CA PHE A 101 4.02 -7.07 -1.91
C PHE A 101 3.19 -8.27 -1.46
N THR A 102 2.09 -8.55 -2.17
CA THR A 102 1.19 -9.67 -1.85
C THR A 102 1.91 -11.01 -1.88
N CYS A 103 2.81 -11.23 -2.84
CA CYS A 103 3.59 -12.45 -2.92
C CYS A 103 4.52 -12.61 -1.72
N ALA A 104 5.25 -11.56 -1.35
CA ALA A 104 6.12 -11.58 -0.18
C ALA A 104 5.33 -11.80 1.11
N ALA A 105 4.17 -11.16 1.26
CA ALA A 105 3.29 -11.37 2.40
C ALA A 105 2.75 -12.81 2.45
N TYR A 106 2.31 -13.36 1.31
CA TYR A 106 1.85 -14.74 1.22
C TYR A 106 2.94 -15.75 1.60
N ARG A 107 4.16 -15.57 1.07
CA ARG A 107 5.30 -16.44 1.39
C ARG A 107 5.64 -16.40 2.88
N HIS A 108 5.61 -15.22 3.48
CA HIS A 108 5.79 -15.07 4.94
C HIS A 108 4.75 -15.90 5.71
N LEU A 109 3.47 -15.73 5.40
CA LEU A 109 2.36 -16.42 6.09
C LEU A 109 2.35 -17.94 5.84
N SER A 110 2.87 -18.36 4.68
CA SER A 110 2.95 -19.76 4.27
C SER A 110 4.27 -20.44 4.65
N ASN A 111 5.17 -19.73 5.35
CA ASN A 111 6.52 -20.19 5.68
C ASN A 111 7.31 -20.68 4.44
N GLU A 112 7.16 -19.98 3.32
CA GLU A 112 7.89 -20.25 2.08
C GLU A 112 9.25 -19.52 2.05
N PRO A 113 10.22 -20.01 1.27
CA PRO A 113 11.51 -19.35 1.08
C PRO A 113 11.37 -17.94 0.50
N THR A 114 12.28 -17.07 0.89
CA THR A 114 12.48 -15.74 0.29
C THR A 114 12.72 -15.86 -1.22
N ALA A 115 12.07 -15.00 -2.00
CA ALA A 115 12.27 -14.86 -3.45
C ALA A 115 12.34 -13.38 -3.86
N SER A 116 13.12 -13.08 -4.90
CA SER A 116 13.34 -11.71 -5.37
C SER A 116 12.14 -11.09 -6.08
N SER A 117 11.22 -11.91 -6.57
CA SER A 117 9.98 -11.50 -7.23
C SER A 117 8.93 -12.59 -7.05
N CYS A 118 7.67 -12.27 -7.36
CA CYS A 118 6.66 -13.29 -7.61
C CYS A 118 7.21 -14.26 -8.68
N ARG A 119 7.21 -15.57 -8.40
CA ARG A 119 7.81 -16.62 -9.25
C ARG A 119 9.32 -16.55 -9.47
N GLY A 120 10.06 -15.74 -8.73
CA GLY A 120 11.52 -15.79 -8.74
C GLY A 120 12.02 -17.16 -8.27
N PRO A 121 13.21 -17.62 -8.70
CA PRO A 121 13.79 -18.82 -8.12
C PRO A 121 13.94 -18.63 -6.62
N ALA A 122 13.46 -19.60 -5.83
CA ALA A 122 13.69 -19.62 -4.39
C ALA A 122 15.21 -19.58 -4.13
N ALA A 123 15.63 -18.88 -3.08
CA ALA A 123 17.03 -18.85 -2.67
C ALA A 123 17.60 -20.28 -2.62
N THR A 124 18.75 -20.48 -3.26
CA THR A 124 19.35 -21.82 -3.46
C THR A 124 19.65 -22.51 -2.12
N ALA A 125 19.54 -23.84 -2.14
CA ALA A 125 19.40 -24.74 -1.00
C ALA A 125 20.50 -24.73 0.08
N SER A 126 21.59 -23.96 -0.08
CA SER A 126 22.66 -23.89 0.92
C SER A 126 22.30 -23.05 2.14
N THR A 127 21.32 -22.13 2.04
CA THR A 127 20.65 -21.49 3.19
C THR A 127 19.24 -21.07 2.78
N VAL A 128 18.25 -21.95 2.96
CA VAL A 128 16.84 -21.62 2.72
C VAL A 128 16.40 -20.60 3.78
N LYS A 129 16.54 -19.31 3.48
CA LYS A 129 16.04 -18.23 4.32
C LYS A 129 14.53 -18.09 4.09
N LEU A 130 13.73 -18.38 5.11
CA LEU A 130 12.29 -18.14 5.06
C LEU A 130 11.98 -16.66 4.86
N GLU A 131 10.89 -16.38 4.17
CA GLU A 131 10.43 -15.01 3.96
C GLU A 131 10.06 -14.36 5.31
N GLY A 132 10.76 -13.26 5.61
CA GLY A 132 10.40 -12.42 6.75
C GLY A 132 9.19 -11.55 6.41
N LYS A 133 8.53 -11.02 7.43
CA LYS A 133 7.41 -10.10 7.24
C LYS A 133 7.88 -8.87 6.46
N PRO A 134 7.28 -8.55 5.31
CA PRO A 134 7.65 -7.39 4.51
C PRO A 134 7.77 -6.12 5.38
N PHE A 135 8.82 -5.32 5.16
CA PHE A 135 9.08 -4.05 5.88
C PHE A 135 9.31 -4.11 7.41
N ARG A 136 9.08 -5.23 8.11
CA ARG A 136 9.40 -5.36 9.55
C ARG A 136 10.69 -6.14 9.80
N ASN A 137 10.79 -7.34 9.25
CA ASN A 137 11.97 -8.20 9.35
C ASN A 137 12.26 -9.00 8.07
N GLY A 138 11.59 -8.63 6.96
CA GLY A 138 11.76 -9.21 5.62
C GLY A 138 12.67 -8.37 4.71
N GLN A 139 12.57 -8.64 3.41
CA GLN A 139 13.47 -8.10 2.37
C GLN A 139 13.46 -6.56 2.27
N TYR A 140 12.34 -5.94 2.62
CA TYR A 140 12.10 -4.51 2.39
C TYR A 140 12.35 -3.63 3.62
N VAL A 141 13.08 -4.15 4.62
CA VAL A 141 13.57 -3.31 5.72
C VAL A 141 14.63 -2.34 5.21
N THR A 142 15.59 -2.83 4.42
CA THR A 142 16.71 -2.04 3.88
C THR A 142 16.49 -1.65 2.43
N ASN A 143 15.84 -2.50 1.64
CA ASN A 143 15.66 -2.29 0.20
C ASN A 143 14.26 -1.80 -0.11
N ARG A 144 14.12 -0.93 -1.12
CA ARG A 144 12.81 -0.61 -1.68
C ARG A 144 12.23 -1.84 -2.39
N LEU A 145 10.91 -1.97 -2.39
CA LEU A 145 10.24 -2.80 -3.39
C LEU A 145 10.02 -1.94 -4.64
N THR A 146 10.54 -2.35 -5.79
CA THR A 146 10.52 -1.52 -7.01
C THR A 146 10.01 -2.29 -8.22
N THR A 147 9.37 -1.59 -9.16
CA THR A 147 9.09 -2.09 -10.51
C THR A 147 9.11 -0.93 -11.50
N MET A 148 9.32 -1.25 -12.76
CA MET A 148 9.38 -0.28 -13.85
C MET A 148 8.44 -0.72 -14.97
N ILE A 149 7.79 0.23 -15.63
CA ILE A 149 7.02 -0.06 -16.83
C ILE A 149 7.10 1.08 -17.84
N ASP A 150 7.19 0.71 -19.11
CA ASP A 150 7.15 1.65 -20.22
C ASP A 150 5.79 1.59 -20.92
N ASN A 151 5.29 2.75 -21.31
CA ASN A 151 4.23 2.93 -22.27
C ASN A 151 4.83 3.50 -23.55
N HIS A 152 4.96 2.67 -24.57
CA HIS A 152 5.44 3.09 -25.89
C HIS A 152 4.35 3.75 -26.75
N SER A 153 3.09 3.78 -26.30
CA SER A 153 2.00 4.45 -27.01
C SER A 153 2.17 5.97 -26.88
N LYS A 154 2.10 6.72 -27.98
CA LYS A 154 2.30 8.18 -27.96
C LYS A 154 1.15 8.91 -27.26
N PRO A 155 1.42 9.92 -26.40
CA PRO A 155 2.76 10.32 -25.93
C PRO A 155 3.37 9.25 -25.01
N ALA A 156 4.61 8.86 -25.32
CA ALA A 156 5.29 7.76 -24.64
C ALA A 156 5.72 8.19 -23.24
N ARG A 157 5.60 7.28 -22.28
CA ARG A 157 5.82 7.54 -20.85
C ARG A 157 6.53 6.35 -20.21
N SER A 158 7.49 6.61 -19.33
CA SER A 158 8.12 5.58 -18.52
C SER A 158 7.84 5.84 -17.05
N TYR A 159 7.65 4.80 -16.26
CA TYR A 159 7.30 4.93 -14.84
C TYR A 159 8.17 4.02 -13.99
N ASP A 160 8.70 4.59 -12.90
CA ASP A 160 9.23 3.84 -11.77
C ASP A 160 8.20 3.87 -10.65
N PHE A 161 7.89 2.69 -10.11
CA PHE A 161 7.05 2.57 -8.93
C PHE A 161 7.86 1.96 -7.80
N PHE A 162 7.60 2.42 -6.59
CA PHE A 162 8.20 1.80 -5.44
C PHE A 162 7.39 1.94 -4.16
N LEU A 163 7.67 1.01 -3.24
CA LEU A 163 7.42 1.18 -1.81
C LEU A 163 8.76 1.48 -1.13
N PRO A 164 8.85 2.56 -0.32
CA PRO A 164 10.09 2.94 0.36
C PRO A 164 10.51 1.83 1.33
N SER A 165 11.81 1.67 1.56
CA SER A 165 12.23 0.72 2.62
C SER A 165 11.83 1.24 4.00
N ALA A 166 11.68 0.34 4.99
CA ALA A 166 11.30 0.76 6.34
C ALA A 166 12.38 1.63 7.03
N GLN A 167 13.64 1.54 6.59
CA GLN A 167 14.72 2.42 7.01
C GLN A 167 14.68 3.78 6.33
N GLU A 168 14.20 3.84 5.08
CA GLU A 168 14.04 5.09 4.34
C GLU A 168 12.86 5.91 4.86
N LYS A 169 11.69 5.28 5.03
CA LYS A 169 10.50 5.90 5.62
C LYS A 169 9.93 4.99 6.70
N SER A 170 9.88 5.51 7.92
CA SER A 170 9.38 4.77 9.07
C SER A 170 7.92 4.34 8.88
N LEU A 171 7.59 3.10 9.26
CA LEU A 171 6.20 2.61 9.31
C LEU A 171 5.35 3.30 10.38
N ARG A 172 5.94 4.18 11.21
CA ARG A 172 5.17 5.04 12.13
C ARG A 172 4.73 6.34 11.47
N SER A 173 5.25 6.66 10.29
CA SER A 173 4.84 7.81 9.49
C SER A 173 3.79 7.38 8.49
N PHE A 174 2.83 8.24 8.23
CA PHE A 174 1.84 8.08 7.17
C PHE A 174 2.47 7.71 5.80
N TRP A 175 3.65 8.28 5.52
CA TRP A 175 4.41 8.06 4.30
C TRP A 175 5.20 6.74 4.26
N GLY A 176 5.08 5.90 5.29
CA GLY A 176 5.62 4.55 5.29
C GLY A 176 4.99 3.67 4.19
N ALA A 177 5.71 2.62 3.80
CA ALA A 177 5.32 1.75 2.69
C ALA A 177 3.99 1.02 2.89
N VAL A 178 3.67 0.63 4.13
CA VAL A 178 2.58 -0.29 4.42
C VAL A 178 1.99 -0.05 5.82
N HIS A 179 0.67 -0.02 5.88
CA HIS A 179 -0.13 0.13 7.10
C HIS A 179 -1.33 -0.80 7.05
N GLU A 180 -1.99 -0.99 8.19
CA GLU A 180 -3.37 -1.47 8.24
C GLU A 180 -4.30 -0.25 8.23
N LEU A 181 -5.49 -0.40 7.64
CA LEU A 181 -6.51 0.66 7.64
C LEU A 181 -6.88 1.05 9.09
N GLY A 182 -6.89 0.05 9.98
CA GLY A 182 -6.95 0.21 11.41
C GLY A 182 -8.27 0.79 11.89
N SER A 183 -8.20 1.79 12.76
CA SER A 183 -9.38 2.37 13.43
C SER A 183 -10.29 3.21 12.54
N PHE A 184 -9.95 3.41 11.26
CA PHE A 184 -10.88 4.00 10.29
C PHE A 184 -12.09 3.09 10.06
N SER A 185 -13.29 3.66 10.08
CA SER A 185 -14.53 2.94 9.77
C SER A 185 -14.91 3.16 8.32
N THR A 186 -15.04 2.07 7.55
CA THR A 186 -15.50 2.11 6.15
C THR A 186 -16.51 1.00 5.91
N GLU A 187 -17.40 1.18 4.94
CA GLU A 187 -18.36 0.13 4.57
C GLU A 187 -17.73 -0.96 3.70
N LYS A 188 -16.61 -0.65 3.04
CA LYS A 188 -16.00 -1.49 1.99
C LYS A 188 -14.82 -2.33 2.49
N PHE A 189 -14.11 -1.85 3.50
CA PHE A 189 -12.87 -2.43 4.00
C PHE A 189 -12.91 -2.59 5.51
N ASP A 190 -12.32 -3.68 5.99
CA ASP A 190 -12.13 -3.93 7.41
C ASP A 190 -10.88 -3.22 7.94
N ALA A 191 -10.74 -3.18 9.27
CA ALA A 191 -9.58 -2.60 9.94
C ALA A 191 -8.25 -3.28 9.55
N GLU A 192 -8.31 -4.55 9.15
CA GLU A 192 -7.13 -5.37 8.83
C GLU A 192 -6.72 -5.25 7.36
N SER A 193 -7.47 -4.48 6.56
CA SER A 193 -7.17 -4.22 5.16
C SER A 193 -5.85 -3.47 5.05
N ILE A 194 -5.03 -3.86 4.08
CA ILE A 194 -3.68 -3.33 3.95
C ILE A 194 -3.69 -2.07 3.09
N VAL A 195 -3.04 -1.02 3.57
CA VAL A 195 -2.84 0.23 2.83
C VAL A 195 -1.38 0.35 2.42
N LEU A 196 -1.13 0.38 1.11
CA LEU A 196 0.18 0.62 0.53
C LEU A 196 0.31 2.06 0.05
N THR A 197 1.43 2.71 0.38
CA THR A 197 1.79 4.02 -0.17
C THR A 197 2.71 3.83 -1.37
N VAL A 198 2.14 3.79 -2.57
CA VAL A 198 2.88 3.55 -3.82
C VAL A 198 3.38 4.88 -4.36
N TYR A 199 4.69 5.03 -4.39
CA TYR A 199 5.36 6.19 -5.01
C TYR A 199 5.57 5.96 -6.50
N ILE A 200 5.47 7.04 -7.27
CA ILE A 200 5.51 7.02 -8.73
C ILE A 200 6.40 8.15 -9.22
N ASP A 201 7.47 7.79 -9.92
CA ASP A 201 8.27 8.72 -10.72
C ASP A 201 7.91 8.46 -12.19
N ALA A 202 7.61 9.52 -12.95
CA ALA A 202 7.22 9.41 -14.35
C ALA A 202 8.09 10.28 -15.23
N TYR A 203 8.48 9.74 -16.38
CA TYR A 203 9.41 10.36 -17.31
C TYR A 203 8.78 10.44 -18.69
N GLU A 204 9.11 11.52 -19.40
CA GLU A 204 8.91 11.56 -20.83
C GLU A 204 9.83 10.54 -21.52
N VAL A 205 9.39 10.02 -22.65
CA VAL A 205 10.19 9.10 -23.46
C VAL A 205 10.27 9.66 -24.87
N ASP A 206 11.49 9.79 -25.37
CA ASP A 206 11.75 10.31 -26.71
C ASP A 206 11.38 9.30 -27.82
N ASP A 207 11.75 9.60 -29.06
CA ASP A 207 11.45 8.74 -30.20
C ASP A 207 12.38 7.52 -30.26
N GLU A 208 13.55 7.60 -29.63
CA GLU A 208 14.55 6.56 -29.47
C GLU A 208 14.21 5.59 -28.32
N GLY A 209 13.30 5.97 -27.44
CA GLY A 209 12.88 5.17 -26.29
C GLY A 209 13.66 5.48 -25.00
N GLU A 210 14.47 6.52 -25.00
CA GLU A 210 15.24 6.97 -23.85
C GLU A 210 14.40 7.88 -22.95
N ARG A 211 14.68 7.83 -21.64
CA ARG A 211 14.01 8.69 -20.67
C ARG A 211 14.54 10.11 -20.77
N GLY A 212 13.62 11.06 -20.94
CA GLY A 212 13.87 12.47 -20.75
C GLY A 212 13.73 12.88 -19.28
N ASP A 213 13.35 14.14 -19.07
CA ASP A 213 13.12 14.69 -17.74
C ASP A 213 11.90 14.06 -17.05
N MET A 214 11.92 14.13 -15.71
CA MET A 214 10.76 13.74 -14.90
C MET A 214 9.62 14.74 -15.12
N ILE A 215 8.41 14.22 -15.32
CA ILE A 215 7.24 15.01 -15.74
C ILE A 215 6.81 16.00 -14.66
N ALA A 216 6.76 15.54 -13.41
CA ALA A 216 6.36 16.32 -12.24
C ALA A 216 7.17 15.87 -11.03
N GLU A 217 6.99 16.53 -9.87
CA GLU A 217 7.49 15.98 -8.62
C GLU A 217 6.93 14.58 -8.35
N ARG A 218 7.55 13.85 -7.41
CA ARG A 218 7.20 12.45 -7.13
C ARG A 218 5.76 12.34 -6.64
N GLN A 219 4.95 11.60 -7.38
CA GLN A 219 3.56 11.33 -7.01
C GLN A 219 3.46 10.16 -6.03
N ALA A 220 2.36 10.08 -5.28
CA ALA A 220 2.04 8.92 -4.45
C ALA A 220 0.54 8.62 -4.47
N VAL A 221 0.19 7.33 -4.45
CA VAL A 221 -1.20 6.87 -4.33
C VAL A 221 -1.34 5.85 -3.21
N LEU A 222 -2.46 5.91 -2.49
CA LEU A 222 -2.80 4.90 -1.49
C LEU A 222 -3.59 3.77 -2.12
N VAL A 223 -3.06 2.56 -2.06
CA VAL A 223 -3.70 1.34 -2.57
C VAL A 223 -4.16 0.49 -1.40
N ILE A 224 -5.46 0.21 -1.35
CA ILE A 224 -6.07 -0.64 -0.34
C ILE A 224 -6.18 -2.05 -0.91
N LEU A 225 -5.65 -3.02 -0.19
CA LEU A 225 -5.71 -4.45 -0.46
C LEU A 225 -6.53 -5.17 0.61
N PRO A 226 -7.05 -6.37 0.31
CA PRO A 226 -7.61 -7.24 1.34
C PRO A 226 -6.63 -7.53 2.47
N SER A 227 -7.16 -7.95 3.62
CA SER A 227 -6.36 -8.30 4.80
C SER A 227 -5.38 -9.45 4.54
N LEU A 228 -4.29 -9.52 5.32
CA LEU A 228 -3.34 -10.62 5.20
C LEU A 228 -3.98 -12.00 5.44
N SER A 229 -4.98 -12.07 6.33
CA SER A 229 -5.77 -13.27 6.57
C SER A 229 -6.43 -13.76 5.28
N ASP A 230 -7.12 -12.88 4.55
CA ASP A 230 -7.75 -13.22 3.28
C ASP A 230 -6.76 -13.67 2.20
N LEU A 231 -5.57 -13.05 2.18
CA LEU A 231 -4.51 -13.39 1.23
C LEU A 231 -3.92 -14.78 1.51
N SER A 232 -3.68 -15.11 2.78
CA SER A 232 -3.10 -16.41 3.21
C SER A 232 -4.00 -17.60 2.90
N GLN A 233 -5.32 -17.41 2.81
CA GLN A 233 -6.27 -18.47 2.50
C GLN A 233 -6.23 -18.92 1.03
N LYS A 234 -5.47 -18.24 0.18
CA LYS A 234 -5.36 -18.59 -1.24
C LYS A 234 -4.43 -19.78 -1.43
N LYS A 235 -4.66 -20.55 -2.49
CA LYS A 235 -3.97 -21.84 -2.71
C LYS A 235 -2.51 -21.72 -3.17
N SER A 236 -2.08 -20.51 -3.53
CA SER A 236 -0.73 -20.23 -4.00
C SER A 236 -0.47 -18.73 -4.00
N GLU A 237 0.82 -18.37 -4.03
CA GLU A 237 1.30 -17.00 -4.22
C GLU A 237 0.61 -16.29 -5.41
N ASN A 238 0.51 -16.97 -6.55
CA ASN A 238 -0.12 -16.41 -7.75
C ASN A 238 -1.62 -16.18 -7.57
N ALA A 239 -2.31 -17.07 -6.85
CA ALA A 239 -3.71 -16.93 -6.55
C ALA A 239 -3.95 -15.77 -5.55
N ALA A 240 -3.07 -15.62 -4.55
CA ALA A 240 -3.06 -14.49 -3.63
C ALA A 240 -2.87 -13.17 -4.38
N ARG A 241 -1.82 -13.05 -5.20
CA ARG A 241 -1.56 -11.87 -6.05
C ARG A 241 -2.77 -11.50 -6.90
N SER A 242 -3.32 -12.47 -7.62
CA SER A 242 -4.44 -12.23 -8.52
C SER A 242 -5.70 -11.82 -7.75
N PHE A 243 -5.93 -12.38 -6.56
CA PHE A 243 -7.03 -11.99 -5.69
C PHE A 243 -6.84 -10.58 -5.14
N ALA A 244 -5.64 -10.24 -4.65
CA ALA A 244 -5.33 -8.89 -4.17
C ALA A 244 -5.58 -7.84 -5.26
N ILE A 245 -4.98 -8.01 -6.44
CA ILE A 245 -5.13 -7.07 -7.57
C ILE A 245 -6.61 -6.89 -7.97
N ARG A 246 -7.40 -7.97 -8.00
CA ARG A 246 -8.81 -7.89 -8.40
C ARG A 246 -9.68 -7.13 -7.41
N ASN A 247 -9.35 -7.21 -6.13
CA ASN A 247 -10.10 -6.59 -5.03
C ASN A 247 -9.44 -5.30 -4.51
N ALA A 248 -8.30 -4.91 -5.09
CA ALA A 248 -7.62 -3.69 -4.74
C ALA A 248 -8.42 -2.45 -5.15
N SER A 249 -8.34 -1.41 -4.34
CA SER A 249 -8.87 -0.08 -4.65
C SER A 249 -7.81 0.99 -4.43
N VAL A 250 -8.00 2.14 -5.08
CA VAL A 250 -7.20 3.35 -4.86
C VAL A 250 -8.05 4.33 -4.06
N LEU A 251 -7.48 4.90 -3.00
CA LEU A 251 -8.11 6.03 -2.30
C LEU A 251 -7.95 7.27 -3.18
N VAL A 252 -9.05 7.96 -3.46
CA VAL A 252 -9.02 9.23 -4.17
C VAL A 252 -9.05 10.37 -3.15
N PRO A 253 -7.97 11.16 -3.02
CA PRO A 253 -7.92 12.27 -2.06
C PRO A 253 -9.08 13.24 -2.25
N PHE A 254 -9.55 13.79 -1.13
CA PHE A 254 -10.55 14.84 -1.12
C PHE A 254 -9.84 16.19 -1.02
N TYR A 255 -9.81 16.93 -2.12
CA TYR A 255 -9.45 18.36 -2.11
C TYR A 255 -10.75 19.14 -2.20
N ASP A 256 -10.98 20.08 -1.28
CA ASP A 256 -12.12 20.99 -1.39
C ASP A 256 -12.00 21.79 -2.69
N GLU A 257 -13.10 21.86 -3.46
CA GLU A 257 -13.21 22.65 -4.70
C GLU A 257 -13.34 24.16 -4.43
#